data_AF-A0A3C1RAE5-F1
#
_entry.id   AF-A0A3C1RAE5-F1
#
_cell.length_a   1.000
_cell.length_b   1.000
_cell.length_c   1.000
_cell.angle_alpha   90.00
_cell.angle_beta   90.00
_cell.angle_gamma   90.00
#
_symmetry.space_group_name_H-M   'P 1'
#
loop_
_entity.id
_entity.type
_entity.pdbx_description
1 polymer ?
#
loop_
_entity_poly.entity_id
_entity_poly.type
_entity_poly.pdbx_seq_one_letter_code
_entity_poly.pdbx_strand_id
1 'polypeptide(L)'
;MKRKIQFPILLGAIAVLSLSACNDDTMETPVQPEQQAENLKPEQPNALEKVCYYVDQYWSSSSVLLTSLQNSTDTNFMNSQMTKIASMWGRSNPTLRFVNDPSNFNSTYNAISYSTGKIYYGYAIYYDAKAKGGDIVNAMILAHEYGHQLQYIFGLPTVTESTARPNELEADGFAGYYLRRPNGYNQTSFAQIAAAYEFAQSIGDYQTTSPGHHGTPPQRRSAVRLGFLLGQYSLSAADFDYNFFYYYQGVLNGTYKMAKNSQYPELDAYMKQYLDELKQIQTGEISAEEFKNLK
;
A
#
# COMPACT_ATOMS: atom_id res chain seq x y z
N MET A 1 42.97 53.42 53.74
CA MET A 1 43.65 52.55 52.73
C MET A 1 42.56 51.82 51.95
N LYS A 2 42.04 52.35 50.84
CA LYS A 2 42.50 52.16 49.44
C LYS A 2 42.76 50.70 49.04
N ARG A 3 41.84 50.17 48.21
CA ARG A 3 41.97 49.24 47.06
C ARG A 3 41.12 47.97 47.19
N LYS A 4 40.43 47.46 46.16
CA LYS A 4 39.88 47.99 44.89
C LYS A 4 38.93 46.86 44.45
N ILE A 5 37.66 47.18 44.17
CA ILE A 5 36.72 46.25 43.52
C ILE A 5 36.97 46.34 42.01
N GLN A 6 37.08 45.20 41.33
CA GLN A 6 37.00 45.11 39.88
C GLN A 6 36.20 43.86 39.50
N PHE A 7 35.08 44.08 38.81
CA PHE A 7 34.49 43.14 37.85
C PHE A 7 35.12 43.40 36.48
N PRO A 8 35.20 42.37 35.61
CA PRO A 8 34.48 42.52 34.35
C PRO A 8 33.73 41.26 33.88
N ILE A 9 32.79 41.54 32.99
CA ILE A 9 31.82 40.74 32.27
C ILE A 9 32.49 39.97 31.12
N LEU A 10 32.08 38.72 30.83
CA LEU A 10 31.87 38.27 29.44
C LEU A 10 30.95 37.03 29.35
N LEU A 11 30.07 37.09 28.36
CA LEU A 11 29.05 36.14 27.93
C LEU A 11 29.65 34.82 27.39
N GLY A 12 28.85 33.75 27.40
CA GLY A 12 29.06 32.59 26.54
C GLY A 12 28.07 31.47 26.81
N ALA A 13 27.07 31.34 25.93
CA ALA A 13 25.97 30.40 26.03
C ALA A 13 26.39 28.92 25.95
N ILE A 14 25.59 28.08 26.61
CA ILE A 14 25.63 26.63 26.60
C ILE A 14 25.29 26.11 25.19
N ALA A 15 26.16 25.26 24.64
CA ALA A 15 25.81 24.29 23.61
C ALA A 15 26.74 23.07 23.75
N VAL A 16 26.37 22.14 24.64
CA VAL A 16 26.99 20.82 24.70
C VAL A 16 26.22 19.91 23.76
N LEU A 17 26.89 19.51 22.67
CA LEU A 17 26.53 18.36 21.85
C LEU A 17 26.53 17.11 22.73
N SER A 18 25.41 16.40 22.79
CA SER A 18 25.41 14.98 23.15
C SER A 18 24.38 14.25 22.28
N LEU A 19 24.92 13.47 21.34
CA LEU A 19 24.19 12.39 20.68
C LEU A 19 23.97 11.31 21.73
N SER A 20 22.72 10.97 22.03
CA SER A 20 22.38 9.84 22.88
C SER A 20 21.93 8.68 21.99
N ALA A 21 22.80 7.67 21.86
CA ALA A 21 22.47 6.36 21.33
C ALA A 21 22.32 5.39 22.51
N CYS A 22 21.21 4.66 22.49
CA CYS A 22 20.85 3.41 23.20
C CYS A 22 21.45 3.17 24.59
N ASN A 23 20.63 3.31 25.64
CA ASN A 23 20.96 2.81 26.98
C ASN A 23 20.26 1.47 27.22
N ASP A 24 21.02 0.52 27.77
CA ASP A 24 20.60 -0.79 28.28
C ASP A 24 21.11 -0.82 29.73
N ASP A 25 20.21 -0.87 30.72
CA ASP A 25 20.57 -0.82 32.14
C ASP A 25 20.31 -2.18 32.81
N THR A 26 21.36 -2.80 33.36
CA THR A 26 21.27 -4.00 34.20
C THR A 26 21.47 -3.68 35.69
N MET A 27 20.40 -3.90 36.45
CA MET A 27 20.24 -4.57 37.76
C MET A 27 21.18 -4.33 38.97
N GLU A 28 20.56 -4.09 40.14
CA GLU A 28 20.89 -4.70 41.44
C GLU A 28 19.61 -5.14 42.22
N THR A 29 19.73 -6.26 42.95
CA THR A 29 18.76 -7.21 43.61
C THR A 29 18.28 -6.84 45.05
N PRO A 30 17.55 -7.69 45.86
CA PRO A 30 16.31 -8.50 45.66
C PRO A 30 15.29 -8.45 46.86
N VAL A 31 13.97 -8.68 46.67
CA VAL A 31 13.03 -9.24 47.70
C VAL A 31 11.82 -9.95 47.01
N GLN A 32 11.40 -11.12 47.49
CA GLN A 32 10.26 -11.98 47.04
C GLN A 32 9.08 -11.93 48.04
N PRO A 33 7.90 -12.57 47.81
CA PRO A 33 7.21 -12.97 46.56
C PRO A 33 5.67 -12.67 46.57
N GLU A 34 5.00 -12.57 45.40
CA GLU A 34 3.67 -13.19 45.14
C GLU A 34 3.15 -12.98 43.69
N GLN A 35 2.76 -14.12 43.08
CA GLN A 35 1.77 -14.40 42.01
C GLN A 35 1.65 -13.63 40.66
N GLN A 36 1.60 -14.47 39.61
CA GLN A 36 0.92 -14.31 38.30
C GLN A 36 1.45 -13.33 37.24
N ALA A 37 2.23 -13.87 36.29
CA ALA A 37 1.99 -13.77 34.84
C ALA A 37 2.90 -14.80 34.15
N GLU A 38 2.35 -15.70 33.32
CA GLU A 38 3.17 -16.51 32.43
C GLU A 38 3.93 -15.57 31.48
N ASN A 39 5.25 -15.58 31.64
CA ASN A 39 6.21 -14.75 30.93
C ASN A 39 6.16 -15.01 29.41
N LEU A 40 5.45 -14.17 28.66
CA LEU A 40 5.86 -13.83 27.30
C LEU A 40 7.19 -13.09 27.42
N LYS A 41 8.30 -13.84 27.43
CA LYS A 41 9.62 -13.24 27.24
C LYS A 41 9.58 -12.46 25.92
N PRO A 42 10.11 -11.23 25.87
CA PRO A 42 10.37 -10.58 24.59
C PRO A 42 11.23 -11.53 23.77
N GLU A 43 10.72 -11.96 22.61
CA GLU A 43 11.45 -12.85 21.71
C GLU A 43 12.76 -12.17 21.34
N GLN A 44 13.88 -12.86 21.56
CA GLN A 44 15.19 -12.30 21.30
C GLN A 44 15.43 -12.25 19.79
N PRO A 45 16.01 -11.16 19.26
CA PRO A 45 16.31 -11.05 17.85
C PRO A 45 17.15 -12.24 17.38
N ASN A 46 16.73 -12.90 16.31
CA ASN A 46 17.47 -13.98 15.69
C ASN A 46 18.79 -13.46 15.06
N ALA A 47 19.65 -14.36 14.61
CA ALA A 47 20.98 -13.99 14.10
C ALA A 47 20.93 -13.04 12.88
N LEU A 48 19.84 -13.08 12.09
CA LEU A 48 19.63 -12.18 10.96
C LEU A 48 19.14 -10.81 11.44
N GLU A 49 18.23 -10.76 12.42
CA GLU A 49 17.75 -9.51 13.04
C GLU A 49 18.85 -8.76 13.83
N LYS A 50 19.92 -9.46 14.22
CA LYS A 50 21.14 -8.85 14.79
C LYS A 50 22.03 -8.17 13.75
N VAL A 51 21.83 -8.45 12.46
CA VAL A 51 22.46 -7.71 11.38
C VAL A 51 21.59 -6.47 11.15
N CYS A 52 22.17 -5.27 11.21
CA CYS A 52 21.45 -4.02 10.95
C CYS A 52 20.80 -3.92 9.54
N TYR A 53 20.86 -4.99 8.73
CA TYR A 53 20.51 -5.11 7.32
C TYR A 53 19.53 -6.26 7.04
N TYR A 54 18.64 -6.60 7.97
CA TYR A 54 17.58 -7.57 7.75
C TYR A 54 16.19 -6.98 8.02
N VAL A 55 15.29 -7.08 7.03
CA VAL A 55 13.87 -6.71 7.18
C VAL A 55 13.06 -7.93 7.62
N ASP A 56 12.97 -8.93 6.75
CA ASP A 56 12.39 -10.25 6.98
C ASP A 56 12.72 -11.18 5.79
N GLN A 57 12.10 -12.37 5.76
CA GLN A 57 12.33 -13.41 4.75
C GLN A 57 11.83 -13.08 3.33
N TYR A 58 11.01 -12.04 3.16
CA TYR A 58 10.47 -11.60 1.88
C TYR A 58 11.36 -10.55 1.17
N TRP A 59 12.42 -10.09 1.85
CA TRP A 59 13.39 -9.15 1.31
C TRP A 59 14.79 -9.78 1.28
N SER A 60 15.68 -9.22 0.45
CA SER A 60 17.09 -9.64 0.41
C SER A 60 17.74 -9.50 1.79
N SER A 61 18.66 -10.40 2.13
CA SER A 61 19.35 -10.43 3.43
C SER A 61 20.26 -9.24 3.70
N SER A 62 20.44 -8.33 2.72
CA SER A 62 21.15 -7.06 2.86
C SER A 62 20.21 -5.84 2.93
N SER A 63 18.89 -6.06 2.94
CA SER A 63 17.88 -5.00 2.95
C SER A 63 17.71 -4.37 4.33
N VAL A 64 17.66 -3.05 4.39
CA VAL A 64 17.39 -2.26 5.61
C VAL A 64 15.99 -1.69 5.59
N LEU A 65 15.37 -1.65 6.76
CA LEU A 65 14.08 -0.98 6.97
C LEU A 65 14.30 0.46 7.42
N LEU A 66 13.71 1.41 6.71
CA LEU A 66 13.87 2.84 6.91
C LEU A 66 12.52 3.53 7.14
N THR A 67 12.55 4.69 7.81
CA THR A 67 11.36 5.52 8.05
C THR A 67 11.13 6.58 6.97
N SER A 68 12.09 6.77 6.05
CA SER A 68 12.04 7.77 5.00
C SER A 68 12.58 7.22 3.68
N LEU A 69 12.18 7.83 2.57
CA LEU A 69 12.81 7.72 1.26
C LEU A 69 14.05 8.63 1.19
N GLN A 70 14.74 8.67 0.04
CA GLN A 70 15.97 9.46 -0.11
C GLN A 70 15.78 10.97 0.10
N ASN A 71 14.57 11.49 -0.09
CA ASN A 71 14.25 12.89 0.18
C ASN A 71 12.94 13.04 0.97
N SER A 72 12.82 14.19 1.64
CA SER A 72 11.68 14.49 2.52
C SER A 72 10.39 14.75 1.74
N THR A 73 10.45 15.30 0.53
CA THR A 73 9.27 15.52 -0.32
C THR A 73 8.55 14.21 -0.64
N ASP A 74 9.29 13.22 -1.09
CA ASP A 74 8.80 11.87 -1.41
C ASP A 74 8.27 11.16 -0.16
N THR A 75 8.99 11.28 0.95
CA THR A 75 8.57 10.73 2.24
C THR A 75 7.25 11.35 2.71
N ASN A 76 7.13 12.67 2.63
CA ASN A 76 5.93 13.41 3.01
C ASN A 76 4.75 13.07 2.10
N PHE A 77 5.01 12.94 0.79
CA PHE A 77 4.01 12.49 -0.17
C PHE A 77 3.45 11.12 0.23
N MET A 78 4.29 10.10 0.41
CA MET A 78 3.85 8.75 0.74
C MET A 78 3.09 8.68 2.07
N ASN A 79 3.56 9.37 3.11
CA ASN A 79 2.86 9.43 4.40
C ASN A 79 1.52 10.18 4.30
N SER A 80 1.45 11.24 3.49
CA SER A 80 0.20 11.97 3.22
C SER A 80 -0.80 11.09 2.46
N GLN A 81 -0.36 10.36 1.45
CA GLN A 81 -1.20 9.41 0.71
C GLN A 81 -1.71 8.30 1.64
N MET A 82 -0.85 7.70 2.46
CA MET A 82 -1.26 6.68 3.44
C MET A 82 -2.39 7.19 4.35
N THR A 83 -2.21 8.41 4.89
CA THR A 83 -3.21 9.05 5.75
C THR A 83 -4.52 9.31 5.00
N LYS A 84 -4.44 9.75 3.75
CA LYS A 84 -5.61 10.04 2.91
C LYS A 84 -6.39 8.77 2.59
N ILE A 85 -5.69 7.70 2.20
CA ILE A 85 -6.29 6.38 1.92
C ILE A 85 -6.98 5.85 3.16
N ALA A 86 -6.28 5.84 4.31
CA ALA A 86 -6.84 5.35 5.56
C ALA A 86 -8.07 6.15 5.99
N SER A 87 -8.00 7.48 5.92
CA SER A 87 -9.12 8.37 6.26
C SER A 87 -10.32 8.18 5.33
N MET A 88 -10.09 7.95 4.03
CA MET A 88 -11.17 7.68 3.07
C MET A 88 -11.98 6.45 3.45
N TRP A 89 -11.32 5.43 3.98
CA TRP A 89 -11.96 4.20 4.48
C TRP A 89 -12.41 4.29 5.94
N GLY A 90 -12.22 5.43 6.62
CA GLY A 90 -12.56 5.60 8.03
C GLY A 90 -11.70 4.75 8.98
N ARG A 91 -10.42 4.56 8.65
CA ARG A 91 -9.49 3.67 9.34
C ARG A 91 -8.19 4.40 9.71
N SER A 92 -7.39 3.76 10.56
CA SER A 92 -6.07 4.22 10.97
C SER A 92 -4.97 3.77 10.00
N ASN A 93 -3.88 4.52 9.96
CA ASN A 93 -2.72 4.18 9.15
C ASN A 93 -2.08 2.86 9.63
N PRO A 94 -1.82 1.88 8.73
CA PRO A 94 -0.84 0.85 9.01
C PRO A 94 0.55 1.47 9.15
N THR A 95 1.47 0.72 9.74
CA THR A 95 2.87 1.14 9.81
C THR A 95 3.48 1.11 8.41
N LEU A 96 3.73 2.28 7.83
CA LEU A 96 4.47 2.42 6.57
C LEU A 96 5.98 2.54 6.85
N ARG A 97 6.78 1.70 6.19
CA ARG A 97 8.24 1.78 6.18
C ARG A 97 8.76 1.55 4.77
N PHE A 98 10.01 1.95 4.53
CA PHE A 98 10.64 1.84 3.24
C PHE A 98 11.80 0.86 3.29
N VAL A 99 12.00 0.09 2.23
CA VAL A 99 13.06 -0.91 2.16
C VAL A 99 14.11 -0.47 1.16
N ASN A 100 15.35 -0.35 1.63
CA ASN A 100 16.51 -0.08 0.80
C ASN A 100 17.49 -1.25 0.88
N ASP A 101 18.12 -1.62 -0.22
CA ASP A 101 19.20 -2.61 -0.22
C ASP A 101 20.48 -1.94 -0.74
N PRO A 102 21.44 -1.61 0.15
CA PRO A 102 22.70 -1.00 -0.24
C PRO A 102 23.57 -1.88 -1.14
N SER A 103 23.35 -3.21 -1.13
CA SER A 103 24.15 -4.17 -1.91
C SER A 103 23.53 -4.45 -3.28
N ASN A 104 22.20 -4.43 -3.37
CA ASN A 104 21.48 -4.65 -4.61
C ASN A 104 20.15 -3.89 -4.62
N PHE A 105 20.16 -2.63 -5.07
CA PHE A 105 18.97 -1.77 -5.11
C PHE A 105 17.73 -2.45 -5.72
N ASN A 106 17.90 -3.18 -6.83
CA ASN A 106 16.82 -3.83 -7.55
C ASN A 106 16.16 -4.99 -6.79
N SER A 107 16.79 -5.51 -5.72
CA SER A 107 16.16 -6.51 -4.84
C SER A 107 14.94 -5.93 -4.10
N THR A 108 14.83 -4.61 -4.04
CA THR A 108 13.71 -3.89 -3.42
C THR A 108 12.61 -3.52 -4.43
N TYR A 109 12.52 -4.22 -5.57
CA TYR A 109 11.44 -4.02 -6.53
C TYR A 109 10.16 -4.74 -6.05
N ASN A 110 9.62 -4.30 -4.92
CA ASN A 110 8.39 -4.85 -4.36
C ASN A 110 7.73 -3.87 -3.39
N ALA A 111 6.43 -4.03 -3.16
CA ALA A 111 5.71 -3.45 -2.02
C ALA A 111 4.89 -4.59 -1.39
N ILE A 112 4.88 -4.66 -0.06
CA ILE A 112 4.27 -5.80 0.65
C ILE A 112 3.39 -5.29 1.77
N SER A 113 2.14 -5.75 1.76
CA SER A 113 1.15 -5.56 2.80
C SER A 113 1.05 -6.78 3.72
N TYR A 114 1.34 -6.57 5.01
CA TYR A 114 1.35 -7.62 6.03
C TYR A 114 0.07 -7.59 6.85
N SER A 115 -0.49 -8.76 7.15
CA SER A 115 -1.71 -8.92 7.98
C SER A 115 -1.59 -8.32 9.39
N THR A 116 -0.36 -8.08 9.86
CA THR A 116 -0.08 -7.45 11.16
C THR A 116 -0.16 -5.92 11.15
N GLY A 117 -0.79 -5.30 10.16
CA GLY A 117 -0.96 -3.84 10.11
C GLY A 117 0.29 -3.08 9.65
N LYS A 118 1.06 -3.64 8.71
CA LYS A 118 2.30 -3.02 8.20
C LYS A 118 2.32 -3.05 6.67
N ILE A 119 2.90 -2.01 6.07
CA ILE A 119 3.20 -1.96 4.64
C ILE A 119 4.67 -1.60 4.50
N TYR A 120 5.45 -2.45 3.82
CA TYR A 120 6.85 -2.19 3.50
C TYR A 120 6.98 -1.91 2.01
N TYR A 121 7.58 -0.77 1.69
CA TYR A 121 7.62 -0.23 0.34
C TYR A 121 9.06 -0.10 -0.14
N GLY A 122 9.43 -0.87 -1.16
CA GLY A 122 10.81 -0.91 -1.65
C GLY A 122 11.23 0.34 -2.42
N TYR A 123 12.50 0.71 -2.30
CA TYR A 123 13.07 1.86 -2.99
C TYR A 123 13.03 1.68 -4.51
N ALA A 124 13.40 0.51 -5.03
CA ALA A 124 13.48 0.31 -6.48
C ALA A 124 12.12 0.43 -7.16
N ILE A 125 11.06 -0.16 -6.59
CA ILE A 125 9.72 -0.01 -7.16
C ILE A 125 9.23 1.44 -7.04
N TYR A 126 9.53 2.14 -5.93
CA TYR A 126 9.14 3.53 -5.74
C TYR A 126 9.71 4.45 -6.83
N TYR A 127 11.01 4.36 -7.05
CA TYR A 127 11.71 5.24 -7.99
C TYR A 127 11.41 4.89 -9.44
N ASP A 128 11.22 3.61 -9.77
CA ASP A 128 10.75 3.19 -11.10
C ASP A 128 9.31 3.66 -11.38
N ALA A 129 8.39 3.49 -10.43
CA ALA A 129 7.02 3.99 -10.53
C ALA A 129 6.98 5.51 -10.74
N LYS A 130 7.78 6.26 -9.94
CA LYS A 130 7.89 7.71 -10.07
C LYS A 130 8.46 8.11 -11.44
N ALA A 131 9.46 7.39 -11.95
CA ALA A 131 10.04 7.66 -13.26
C ALA A 131 9.06 7.39 -14.41
N LYS A 132 8.21 6.36 -14.29
CA LYS A 132 7.25 5.96 -15.33
C LYS A 132 6.02 6.86 -15.41
N GLY A 133 5.55 7.40 -14.29
CA GLY A 133 4.29 8.14 -14.28
C GLY A 133 4.12 9.16 -13.17
N GLY A 134 5.18 9.45 -12.42
CA GLY A 134 5.14 10.37 -11.29
C GLY A 134 4.40 9.83 -10.08
N ASP A 135 4.00 10.76 -9.21
CA ASP A 135 3.46 10.47 -7.88
C ASP A 135 2.16 9.66 -7.91
N ILE A 136 1.35 9.77 -8.97
CA ILE A 136 0.09 9.02 -9.09
C ILE A 136 0.29 7.50 -9.13
N VAL A 137 1.40 7.04 -9.72
CA VAL A 137 1.70 5.60 -9.78
C VAL A 137 2.00 5.08 -8.38
N ASN A 138 2.80 5.81 -7.61
CA ASN A 138 3.07 5.46 -6.21
C ASN A 138 1.82 5.54 -5.33
N ALA A 139 0.93 6.51 -5.56
CA ALA A 139 -0.36 6.58 -4.87
C ALA A 139 -1.25 5.37 -5.18
N MET A 140 -1.26 4.91 -6.44
CA MET A 140 -1.99 3.71 -6.86
C MET A 140 -1.45 2.46 -6.16
N ILE A 141 -0.13 2.23 -6.21
CA ILE A 141 0.49 1.07 -5.55
C ILE A 141 0.21 1.10 -4.05
N LEU A 142 0.34 2.26 -3.40
CA LEU A 142 0.05 2.37 -1.97
C LEU A 142 -1.41 2.09 -1.63
N ALA A 143 -2.34 2.49 -2.49
CA ALA A 143 -3.76 2.18 -2.34
C ALA A 143 -4.08 0.70 -2.59
N HIS A 144 -3.35 0.04 -3.50
CA HIS A 144 -3.39 -1.40 -3.70
C HIS A 144 -2.92 -2.14 -2.43
N GLU A 145 -1.76 -1.78 -1.87
CA GLU A 145 -1.27 -2.37 -0.62
C GLU A 145 -2.24 -2.14 0.56
N TYR A 146 -2.91 -0.98 0.59
CA TYR A 146 -3.95 -0.71 1.57
C TYR A 146 -5.22 -1.54 1.31
N GLY A 147 -5.55 -1.84 0.05
CA GLY A 147 -6.59 -2.79 -0.32
C GLY A 147 -6.39 -4.14 0.37
N HIS A 148 -5.17 -4.66 0.39
CA HIS A 148 -4.85 -5.85 1.19
C HIS A 148 -5.06 -5.66 2.70
N GLN A 149 -4.79 -4.47 3.25
CA GLN A 149 -5.12 -4.19 4.65
C GLN A 149 -6.64 -4.29 4.90
N LEU A 150 -7.47 -3.79 3.99
CA LEU A 150 -8.93 -3.96 4.08
C LEU A 150 -9.33 -5.43 4.02
N GLN A 151 -8.70 -6.21 3.13
CA GLN A 151 -8.91 -7.65 3.03
C GLN A 151 -8.62 -8.35 4.35
N TYR A 152 -7.47 -8.08 4.98
CA TYR A 152 -7.14 -8.65 6.29
C TYR A 152 -8.10 -8.23 7.40
N ILE A 153 -8.53 -6.95 7.41
CA ILE A 153 -9.40 -6.39 8.46
C ILE A 153 -10.82 -6.96 8.38
N PHE A 154 -11.35 -7.12 7.16
CA PHE A 154 -12.76 -7.45 6.93
C PHE A 154 -12.99 -8.88 6.48
N GLY A 155 -11.92 -9.68 6.30
CA GLY A 155 -12.02 -11.04 5.77
C GLY A 155 -12.45 -11.06 4.30
N LEU A 156 -11.93 -10.13 3.50
CA LEU A 156 -12.15 -10.04 2.05
C LEU A 156 -10.97 -10.67 1.29
N PRO A 157 -11.11 -10.98 -0.01
CA PRO A 157 -12.34 -10.97 -0.80
C PRO A 157 -13.34 -12.04 -0.31
N THR A 158 -14.64 -11.83 -0.54
CA THR A 158 -15.66 -12.87 -0.27
C THR A 158 -15.60 -14.01 -1.29
N VAL A 159 -15.00 -13.76 -2.46
CA VAL A 159 -14.73 -14.77 -3.48
C VAL A 159 -13.39 -15.44 -3.21
N THR A 160 -13.39 -16.77 -3.13
CA THR A 160 -12.18 -17.57 -2.91
C THR A 160 -11.82 -18.40 -4.14
N GLU A 161 -10.54 -18.48 -4.46
CA GLU A 161 -9.97 -19.35 -5.50
C GLU A 161 -8.64 -19.95 -5.01
N SER A 162 -8.11 -20.95 -5.72
CA SER A 162 -6.81 -21.57 -5.38
C SER A 162 -5.59 -20.73 -5.76
N THR A 163 -5.80 -19.54 -6.34
CA THR A 163 -4.77 -18.59 -6.76
C THR A 163 -4.90 -17.28 -6.00
N ALA A 164 -3.84 -16.48 -5.91
CA ALA A 164 -3.87 -15.13 -5.31
C ALA A 164 -4.74 -14.11 -6.06
N ARG A 165 -5.15 -14.41 -7.30
CA ARG A 165 -5.82 -13.47 -8.20
C ARG A 165 -7.05 -12.74 -7.62
N PRO A 166 -8.00 -13.36 -6.89
CA PRO A 166 -9.11 -12.60 -6.30
C PRO A 166 -8.62 -11.49 -5.37
N ASN A 167 -7.61 -11.78 -4.54
CA ASN A 167 -7.01 -10.81 -3.62
C ASN A 167 -6.37 -9.65 -4.40
N GLU A 168 -5.59 -9.97 -5.42
CA GLU A 168 -4.84 -9.00 -6.22
C GLU A 168 -5.76 -8.11 -7.08
N LEU A 169 -6.75 -8.69 -7.76
CA LEU A 169 -7.68 -7.93 -8.59
C LEU A 169 -8.59 -7.04 -7.76
N GLU A 170 -9.05 -7.49 -6.60
CA GLU A 170 -9.80 -6.61 -5.70
C GLU A 170 -8.92 -5.48 -5.16
N ALA A 171 -7.65 -5.74 -4.83
CA ALA A 171 -6.69 -4.71 -4.43
C ALA A 171 -6.43 -3.68 -5.55
N ASP A 172 -6.32 -4.11 -6.81
CA ASP A 172 -6.30 -3.23 -7.99
C ASP A 172 -7.59 -2.39 -8.08
N GLY A 173 -8.73 -3.01 -7.80
CA GLY A 173 -10.03 -2.34 -7.69
C GLY A 173 -10.05 -1.26 -6.61
N PHE A 174 -9.58 -1.57 -5.40
CA PHE A 174 -9.46 -0.59 -4.30
C PHE A 174 -8.56 0.58 -4.68
N ALA A 175 -7.48 0.32 -5.42
CA ALA A 175 -6.61 1.36 -5.94
C ALA A 175 -7.32 2.27 -6.95
N GLY A 176 -8.04 1.69 -7.92
CA GLY A 176 -8.88 2.44 -8.87
C GLY A 176 -9.95 3.28 -8.15
N TYR A 177 -10.59 2.71 -7.14
CA TYR A 177 -11.59 3.38 -6.31
C TYR A 177 -10.98 4.60 -5.60
N TYR A 178 -9.83 4.43 -4.94
CA TYR A 178 -9.10 5.53 -4.31
C TYR A 178 -8.76 6.65 -5.30
N LEU A 179 -8.34 6.29 -6.51
CA LEU A 179 -7.97 7.27 -7.53
C LEU A 179 -9.17 8.13 -7.96
N ARG A 180 -10.38 7.57 -8.02
CA ARG A 180 -11.61 8.30 -8.37
C ARG A 180 -12.16 9.15 -7.24
N ARG A 181 -12.16 8.64 -6.00
CA ARG A 181 -12.94 9.24 -4.90
C ARG A 181 -12.58 10.72 -4.67
N PRO A 182 -13.58 11.61 -4.46
CA PRO A 182 -13.32 13.02 -4.19
C PRO A 182 -12.47 13.28 -2.93
N ASN A 183 -12.64 12.43 -1.92
CA ASN A 183 -11.81 12.43 -0.71
C ASN A 183 -10.57 11.52 -0.82
N GLY A 184 -10.37 10.84 -1.96
CA GLY A 184 -9.18 10.08 -2.33
C GLY A 184 -8.25 10.89 -3.24
N TYR A 185 -7.65 10.29 -4.28
CA TYR A 185 -6.76 11.02 -5.19
C TYR A 185 -7.50 12.02 -6.12
N ASN A 186 -8.83 11.89 -6.23
CA ASN A 186 -9.74 12.83 -6.88
C ASN A 186 -9.47 13.10 -8.37
N GLN A 187 -9.36 12.04 -9.17
CA GLN A 187 -9.32 12.13 -10.63
C GLN A 187 -10.71 11.92 -11.21
N THR A 188 -11.09 12.78 -12.15
CA THR A 188 -12.46 12.84 -12.69
C THR A 188 -12.59 12.19 -14.06
N SER A 189 -11.48 11.92 -14.75
CA SER A 189 -11.45 11.10 -15.97
C SER A 189 -10.45 9.97 -15.86
N PHE A 190 -10.69 8.90 -16.60
CA PHE A 190 -9.81 7.73 -16.58
C PHE A 190 -8.46 7.98 -17.26
N ALA A 191 -8.45 8.83 -18.28
CA ALA A 191 -7.21 9.27 -18.94
C ALA A 191 -6.21 9.91 -17.96
N GLN A 192 -6.68 10.59 -16.91
CA GLN A 192 -5.82 11.19 -15.88
C GLN A 192 -5.05 10.14 -15.06
N ILE A 193 -5.51 8.89 -15.07
CA ILE A 193 -4.89 7.79 -14.32
C ILE A 193 -4.13 6.82 -15.22
N ALA A 194 -3.78 7.27 -16.43
CA ALA A 194 -3.15 6.43 -17.45
C ALA A 194 -1.93 5.67 -16.96
N ALA A 195 -0.96 6.40 -16.42
CA ALA A 195 0.27 5.79 -15.94
C ALA A 195 0.03 4.83 -14.76
N ALA A 196 -1.03 5.03 -13.97
CA ALA A 196 -1.35 4.19 -12.84
C ALA A 196 -1.85 2.81 -13.27
N TYR A 197 -2.81 2.72 -14.20
CA TYR A 197 -3.23 1.41 -14.71
C TYR A 197 -2.17 0.78 -15.63
N GLU A 198 -1.29 1.57 -16.25
CA GLU A 198 -0.16 1.05 -17.04
C GLU A 198 0.85 0.36 -16.14
N PHE A 199 1.03 0.84 -14.92
CA PHE A 199 1.81 0.15 -13.93
C PHE A 199 1.12 -1.14 -13.47
N ALA A 200 -0.18 -1.09 -13.15
CA ALA A 200 -0.95 -2.28 -12.71
C ALA A 200 -0.90 -3.43 -13.73
N GLN A 201 -0.94 -3.14 -15.04
CA GLN A 201 -0.78 -4.19 -16.05
C GLN A 201 0.62 -4.78 -16.11
N SER A 202 1.65 -3.97 -15.82
CA SER A 202 3.05 -4.37 -15.96
C SER A 202 3.48 -5.41 -14.92
N ILE A 203 2.71 -5.51 -13.83
CA ILE A 203 2.87 -6.49 -12.75
C ILE A 203 1.94 -7.71 -12.91
N GLY A 204 1.19 -7.80 -14.01
CA GLY A 204 0.38 -8.99 -14.32
C GLY A 204 1.23 -10.14 -14.87
N ASP A 205 0.70 -11.36 -14.80
CA ASP A 205 1.36 -12.59 -15.27
C ASP A 205 0.39 -13.52 -16.02
N TYR A 206 0.91 -14.51 -16.74
CA TYR A 206 0.10 -15.50 -17.47
C TYR A 206 0.16 -16.91 -16.85
N GLN A 207 0.64 -17.04 -15.61
CA GLN A 207 0.82 -18.31 -14.91
C GLN A 207 -0.48 -18.80 -14.27
N THR A 208 -1.55 -18.95 -15.07
CA THR A 208 -2.95 -19.10 -14.59
C THR A 208 -3.22 -20.29 -13.67
N THR A 209 -2.34 -21.28 -13.61
CA THR A 209 -2.44 -22.44 -12.71
C THR A 209 -1.54 -22.34 -11.48
N SER A 210 -0.71 -21.30 -11.37
CA SER A 210 0.17 -21.07 -10.23
C SER A 210 -0.64 -20.55 -9.03
N PRO A 211 -0.40 -21.04 -7.81
CA PRO A 211 -0.99 -20.44 -6.61
C PRO A 211 -0.69 -18.95 -6.48
N GLY A 212 0.46 -18.50 -7.00
CA GLY A 212 0.86 -17.09 -7.04
C GLY A 212 0.40 -16.33 -8.29
N HIS A 213 -0.59 -16.82 -9.04
CA HIS A 213 -1.14 -16.07 -10.16
C HIS A 213 -1.87 -14.82 -9.66
N HIS A 214 -1.42 -13.64 -10.06
CA HIS A 214 -2.00 -12.35 -9.64
C HIS A 214 -3.11 -11.87 -10.58
N GLY A 215 -3.19 -12.44 -11.78
CA GLY A 215 -4.06 -11.99 -12.86
C GLY A 215 -3.27 -11.58 -14.08
N THR A 216 -3.88 -11.76 -15.25
CA THR A 216 -3.29 -11.34 -16.52
C THR A 216 -3.23 -9.81 -16.63
N PRO A 217 -2.29 -9.24 -17.40
CA PRO A 217 -2.21 -7.79 -17.61
C PRO A 217 -3.55 -7.12 -18.00
N PRO A 218 -4.39 -7.71 -18.88
CA PRO A 218 -5.73 -7.16 -19.18
C PRO A 218 -6.70 -7.24 -17.98
N GLN A 219 -6.66 -8.32 -17.20
CA GLN A 219 -7.50 -8.47 -16.00
C GLN A 219 -7.18 -7.40 -14.96
N ARG A 220 -5.89 -7.13 -14.70
CA ARG A 220 -5.45 -6.09 -13.76
C ARG A 220 -5.90 -4.69 -14.20
N ARG A 221 -5.78 -4.36 -15.49
CA ARG A 221 -6.34 -3.10 -16.04
C ARG A 221 -7.83 -2.98 -15.84
N SER A 222 -8.55 -4.05 -16.15
CA SER A 222 -10.01 -4.05 -16.04
C SER A 222 -10.48 -3.95 -14.59
N ALA A 223 -9.73 -4.53 -13.65
CA ALA A 223 -9.95 -4.38 -12.22
C ALA A 223 -9.78 -2.93 -11.75
N VAL A 224 -8.69 -2.24 -12.14
CA VAL A 224 -8.50 -0.81 -11.86
C VAL A 224 -9.65 0.02 -12.44
N ARG A 225 -10.05 -0.24 -13.70
CA ARG A 225 -11.16 0.48 -14.34
C ARG A 225 -12.48 0.26 -13.60
N LEU A 226 -12.80 -0.99 -13.26
CA LEU A 226 -14.00 -1.31 -12.48
C LEU A 226 -13.99 -0.58 -11.13
N GLY A 227 -12.87 -0.62 -10.42
CA GLY A 227 -12.69 0.11 -9.17
C GLY A 227 -12.90 1.62 -9.32
N PHE A 228 -12.33 2.21 -10.37
CA PHE A 228 -12.49 3.63 -10.70
C PHE A 228 -13.95 4.00 -10.97
N LEU A 229 -14.70 3.16 -11.69
CA LEU A 229 -16.13 3.37 -11.93
C LEU A 229 -16.94 3.26 -10.61
N LEU A 230 -16.65 2.25 -9.78
CA LEU A 230 -17.28 2.11 -8.47
C LEU A 230 -16.98 3.29 -7.54
N GLY A 231 -15.81 3.93 -7.69
CA GLY A 231 -15.42 5.14 -6.96
C GLY A 231 -16.31 6.36 -7.22
N GLN A 232 -17.22 6.31 -8.20
CA GLN A 232 -18.27 7.30 -8.36
C GLN A 232 -19.25 7.30 -7.16
N TYR A 233 -19.36 6.17 -6.46
CA TYR A 233 -20.23 5.97 -5.31
C TYR A 233 -19.42 5.90 -4.01
N SER A 234 -20.09 6.15 -2.89
CA SER A 234 -19.48 6.06 -1.56
C SER A 234 -19.83 4.71 -0.95
N LEU A 235 -18.94 3.73 -1.12
CA LEU A 235 -19.08 2.35 -0.65
C LEU A 235 -18.26 2.13 0.63
N SER A 236 -18.76 1.28 1.53
CA SER A 236 -17.91 0.65 2.54
C SER A 236 -17.00 -0.41 1.88
N ALA A 237 -16.01 -0.93 2.61
CA ALA A 237 -15.13 -1.98 2.06
C ALA A 237 -15.93 -3.26 1.69
N ALA A 238 -16.91 -3.64 2.49
CA ALA A 238 -17.78 -4.79 2.20
C ALA A 238 -18.73 -4.53 1.02
N ASP A 239 -19.28 -3.31 0.90
CA ASP A 239 -20.11 -2.96 -0.27
C ASP A 239 -19.26 -2.89 -1.55
N PHE A 240 -18.00 -2.47 -1.44
CA PHE A 240 -17.05 -2.49 -2.54
C PHE A 240 -16.79 -3.92 -3.00
N ASP A 241 -16.37 -4.82 -2.10
CA ASP A 241 -16.17 -6.25 -2.38
C ASP A 241 -17.39 -6.85 -3.10
N TYR A 242 -18.58 -6.66 -2.51
CA TYR A 242 -19.83 -7.17 -3.07
C TYR A 242 -20.02 -6.67 -4.51
N ASN A 243 -19.94 -5.36 -4.75
CA ASN A 243 -20.18 -4.81 -6.08
C ASN A 243 -19.07 -5.17 -7.06
N PHE A 244 -17.81 -5.20 -6.61
CA PHE A 244 -16.66 -5.58 -7.42
C PHE A 244 -16.83 -6.98 -7.97
N PHE A 245 -17.05 -7.98 -7.12
CA PHE A 245 -17.26 -9.36 -7.56
C PHE A 245 -18.64 -9.64 -8.14
N TYR A 246 -19.65 -8.82 -7.83
CA TYR A 246 -20.94 -8.89 -8.49
C TYR A 246 -20.78 -8.67 -10.00
N TYR A 247 -20.04 -7.62 -10.40
CA TYR A 247 -19.80 -7.34 -11.82
C TYR A 247 -18.64 -8.17 -12.37
N TYR A 248 -17.58 -8.39 -11.61
CA TYR A 248 -16.41 -9.18 -12.01
C TYR A 248 -16.61 -10.67 -11.69
N GLN A 249 -17.51 -11.31 -12.43
CA GLN A 249 -17.92 -12.69 -12.18
C GLN A 249 -16.82 -13.70 -12.53
N GLY A 250 -16.51 -14.56 -11.56
CA GLY A 250 -15.61 -15.70 -11.70
C GLY A 250 -14.22 -15.22 -12.07
N VAL A 251 -13.38 -14.96 -11.07
CA VAL A 251 -12.04 -14.39 -11.26
C VAL A 251 -11.21 -15.28 -12.24
N LEU A 252 -11.46 -16.61 -12.25
CA LEU A 252 -11.02 -17.58 -13.28
C LEU A 252 -11.39 -17.28 -14.71
N ASN A 253 -12.63 -16.87 -14.96
CA ASN A 253 -13.13 -16.62 -16.31
C ASN A 253 -13.07 -15.12 -16.67
N GLY A 254 -12.87 -14.24 -15.68
CA GLY A 254 -12.83 -12.79 -15.82
C GLY A 254 -14.09 -12.19 -16.46
N THR A 255 -15.22 -12.89 -16.42
CA THR A 255 -16.43 -12.51 -17.15
C THR A 255 -17.22 -11.44 -16.42
N TYR A 256 -17.88 -10.55 -17.15
CA TYR A 256 -18.77 -9.57 -16.53
C TYR A 256 -20.21 -10.05 -16.41
N LYS A 257 -20.81 -9.86 -15.23
CA LYS A 257 -22.22 -10.20 -15.00
C LYS A 257 -23.13 -9.12 -15.58
N MET A 258 -24.07 -9.52 -16.43
CA MET A 258 -25.10 -8.63 -17.02
C MET A 258 -26.42 -8.62 -16.24
N ALA A 259 -26.54 -9.43 -15.19
CA ALA A 259 -27.76 -9.51 -14.39
C ALA A 259 -27.98 -8.21 -13.61
N LYS A 260 -29.24 -7.85 -13.38
CA LYS A 260 -29.64 -6.66 -12.61
C LYS A 260 -29.19 -6.77 -11.15
N ASN A 261 -28.37 -5.83 -10.68
CA ASN A 261 -28.09 -5.65 -9.26
C ASN A 261 -29.25 -4.89 -8.59
N SER A 262 -30.20 -5.62 -8.03
CA SER A 262 -31.36 -5.04 -7.35
C SER A 262 -31.04 -4.40 -5.99
N GLN A 263 -29.86 -4.67 -5.42
CA GLN A 263 -29.43 -4.10 -4.15
C GLN A 263 -28.92 -2.66 -4.31
N TYR A 264 -28.24 -2.36 -5.42
CA TYR A 264 -27.74 -1.01 -5.75
C TYR A 264 -28.26 -0.54 -7.13
N PRO A 265 -29.55 -0.19 -7.26
CA PRO A 265 -30.16 0.08 -8.56
C PRO A 265 -29.59 1.29 -9.30
N GLU A 266 -29.17 2.34 -8.60
CA GLU A 266 -28.53 3.51 -9.22
C GLU A 266 -27.13 3.18 -9.73
N LEU A 267 -26.35 2.44 -8.93
CA LEU A 267 -25.03 1.95 -9.32
C LEU A 267 -25.15 0.99 -10.51
N ASP A 268 -26.15 0.10 -10.52
CA ASP A 268 -26.44 -0.81 -11.63
C ASP A 268 -26.73 -0.06 -12.93
N ALA A 269 -27.55 1.00 -12.88
CA ALA A 269 -27.85 1.84 -14.02
C ALA A 269 -26.60 2.56 -14.57
N TYR A 270 -25.68 2.97 -13.69
CA TYR A 270 -24.40 3.53 -14.09
C TYR A 270 -23.47 2.48 -14.70
N MET A 271 -23.25 1.36 -14.01
CA MET A 271 -22.32 0.31 -14.44
C MET A 271 -22.71 -0.30 -15.79
N LYS A 272 -24.01 -0.45 -16.07
CA LYS A 272 -24.52 -0.93 -17.37
C LYS A 272 -24.02 -0.15 -18.58
N GLN A 273 -23.62 1.10 -18.41
CA GLN A 273 -23.06 1.92 -19.50
C GLN A 273 -21.64 1.48 -19.89
N TYR A 274 -20.97 0.70 -19.03
CA TYR A 274 -19.55 0.36 -19.15
C TYR A 274 -19.28 -1.15 -19.19
N LEU A 275 -20.28 -2.03 -19.06
CA LEU A 275 -20.05 -3.48 -18.99
C LEU A 275 -19.41 -4.04 -20.28
N ASP A 276 -19.81 -3.55 -21.44
CA ASP A 276 -19.21 -3.95 -22.71
C ASP A 276 -17.76 -3.46 -22.83
N GLU A 277 -17.48 -2.21 -22.42
CA GLU A 277 -16.13 -1.64 -22.35
C GLU A 277 -15.22 -2.49 -21.43
N LEU A 278 -15.70 -2.79 -20.22
CA LEU A 278 -15.00 -3.60 -19.23
C LEU A 278 -14.65 -5.01 -19.74
N LYS A 279 -15.58 -5.64 -20.48
CA LYS A 279 -15.34 -6.92 -21.14
C LYS A 279 -14.27 -6.80 -22.23
N GLN A 280 -14.32 -5.75 -23.04
CA GLN A 280 -13.32 -5.50 -24.09
C GLN A 280 -11.92 -5.24 -23.51
N ILE A 281 -11.83 -4.51 -22.39
CA ILE A 281 -10.57 -4.30 -21.66
C ILE A 281 -10.02 -5.64 -21.17
N GLN A 282 -10.87 -6.44 -20.52
CA GLN A 282 -10.49 -7.71 -19.90
C GLN A 282 -10.06 -8.77 -20.93
N THR A 283 -10.68 -8.79 -22.12
CA THR A 283 -10.32 -9.69 -23.23
C THR A 283 -9.14 -9.19 -24.06
N GLY A 284 -8.68 -7.96 -23.83
CA GLY A 284 -7.60 -7.33 -24.60
C GLY A 284 -8.03 -6.86 -25.99
N GLU A 285 -9.34 -6.75 -26.25
CA GLU A 285 -9.89 -6.23 -27.52
C GLU A 285 -9.64 -4.72 -27.68
N ILE A 286 -9.59 -3.97 -26.57
CA ILE A 286 -9.22 -2.55 -26.56
C ILE A 286 -7.70 -2.41 -26.62
N SER A 287 -7.19 -1.68 -27.62
CA SER A 287 -5.77 -1.36 -27.74
C SER A 287 -5.28 -0.50 -26.57
N ALA A 288 -3.97 -0.49 -26.31
CA ALA A 288 -3.39 0.34 -25.26
C ALA A 288 -3.68 1.84 -25.47
N GLU A 289 -3.77 2.29 -26.73
CA GLU A 289 -4.08 3.69 -27.05
C GLU A 289 -5.56 4.02 -26.84
N GLU A 290 -6.47 3.13 -27.22
CA GLU A 290 -7.90 3.30 -26.93
C GLU A 290 -8.16 3.32 -25.43
N PHE A 291 -7.47 2.48 -24.65
CA PHE A 291 -7.59 2.45 -23.20
C PHE A 291 -7.18 3.78 -22.54
N LYS A 292 -6.20 4.47 -23.10
CA LYS A 292 -5.75 5.82 -22.67
C LYS A 292 -6.77 6.91 -22.83
N ASN A 293 -7.68 6.73 -23.77
CA ASN A 293 -8.62 7.76 -24.16
C ASN A 293 -10.04 7.48 -23.64
N LEU A 294 -10.22 6.46 -22.79
CA LEU A 294 -11.50 6.20 -22.12
C LEU A 294 -11.89 7.36 -21.19
N LYS A 295 -13.19 7.65 -21.18
CA LYS A 295 -13.76 8.75 -20.40
C LYS A 295 -14.00 8.34 -18.94
#